data_AF-A0AAJ7QGU4-F1
#
_entry.id   AF-A0AAJ7QGU4-F1
#
_cell.length_a   1.000
_cell.length_b   1.000
_cell.length_c   1.000
_cell.angle_alpha   90.00
_cell.angle_beta   90.00
_cell.angle_gamma   90.00
#
_symmetry.space_group_name_H-M   'P 1'
#
loop_
_entity.id
_entity.type
_entity.pdbx_description
1 polymer ?
#
loop_
_entity_poly.entity_id
_entity_poly.type
_entity_poly.pdbx_seq_one_letter_code
_entity_poly.pdbx_strand_id
1 'polypeptide(L)'
;MNMTGGNTTYTLKYIDRSPNIPTAGKLIPLGDRAKTCLQEREKPSTPPVIRKFRNNVQPEPGAIRVHPGKANDPDIASTLVHGVSTKSSLTGRSLLNPPQMTLFQKKLEELSEAVYTSSHKAPLGRSRDQHIGLPTWYNDEIMFGVKTAKGLDVWEIINSLKTAEEVEREAQEGHEAYVRSHNAYFVGERIDRKYDWSHYSKDSRFGILTPHFNDGRNLRKTLHWLGESQKFYNPKAVWKRSGNREKIEPKTDKAIKISPLNIPPDHTFGLLLPPNEYGVGDIIHSTKPGEYVRGRDRQRSLVNAVRHHLKRVNFHNFPSLLQAFRHYDKKGKGMIDKADLQAVCSQFQLDVSGPVLDDLMDYCDTDKDGLINFVEFANFLNWKDKMPINARDQGIITNERQTSSAPANTERKPLTESEQLPASQALIKPEDLEPIEPGSSKKTLRTLRRPRAVPDHFITSSSFIGAISDASLTSNSRCYGIPSVRSDLPAPRIKRVSDTTNYGDTSTAADLLHPSVHALRGVHEEHLFCPRTKTEIAEIFRNVGVNISEETFEEAWKLASIKQPDGEVCVEVFRTVLKEIKAM
;
A
#
# COMPACT_ATOMS: atom_id res chain seq x y z
N MET A 1 66.79 -67.57 13.47
CA MET A 1 68.07 -68.30 13.58
C MET A 1 67.94 -69.36 14.65
N ASN A 2 68.10 -70.60 14.22
CA ASN A 2 68.45 -71.86 14.89
C ASN A 2 68.87 -71.79 16.38
N MET A 3 68.20 -72.61 17.22
CA MET A 3 68.73 -73.84 17.84
C MET A 3 69.34 -73.58 19.24
N THR A 4 68.64 -73.93 20.33
CA THR A 4 68.66 -75.20 21.10
C THR A 4 69.62 -75.20 22.30
N GLY A 5 69.12 -75.69 23.42
CA GLY A 5 69.87 -76.08 24.62
C GLY A 5 68.93 -75.94 25.82
N GLY A 6 68.14 -76.93 26.23
CA GLY A 6 68.44 -78.34 26.32
C GLY A 6 68.70 -78.67 27.80
N ASN A 7 67.95 -79.65 28.32
CA ASN A 7 68.11 -80.34 29.61
C ASN A 7 67.39 -79.77 30.83
N THR A 8 66.16 -80.25 30.97
CA THR A 8 65.62 -80.77 32.24
C THR A 8 66.55 -81.84 32.84
N THR A 9 67.15 -81.61 34.01
CA THR A 9 67.58 -82.68 34.93
C THR A 9 67.50 -82.21 36.40
N TYR A 10 67.15 -83.15 37.25
CA TYR A 10 66.67 -83.02 38.62
C TYR A 10 67.68 -82.41 39.61
N THR A 11 67.17 -81.64 40.58
CA THR A 11 67.91 -81.22 41.77
C THR A 11 68.04 -82.38 42.77
N LEU A 12 69.28 -82.77 43.10
CA LEU A 12 69.66 -83.47 44.32
C LEU A 12 70.52 -82.51 45.17
N LYS A 13 70.11 -82.22 46.42
CA LYS A 13 70.91 -81.44 47.39
C LYS A 13 71.86 -82.37 48.16
N TYR A 14 73.15 -82.00 48.28
CA TYR A 14 74.12 -82.61 49.22
C TYR A 14 74.60 -81.56 50.23
N ILE A 15 74.70 -81.95 51.51
CA ILE A 15 75.09 -81.12 52.67
C ILE A 15 76.37 -81.71 53.28
N ASP A 16 77.38 -80.87 53.50
CA ASP A 16 78.61 -81.17 54.27
C ASP A 16 78.29 -81.27 55.78
N ARG A 17 78.90 -82.26 56.47
CA ARG A 17 78.43 -82.77 57.76
C ARG A 17 79.27 -82.39 58.99
N SER A 18 80.29 -81.52 58.93
CA SER A 18 80.96 -81.01 60.16
C SER A 18 81.86 -79.76 60.00
N PRO A 19 81.38 -78.53 60.31
CA PRO A 19 82.12 -77.27 60.19
C PRO A 19 83.04 -76.88 61.38
N ASN A 20 83.25 -77.75 62.37
CA ASN A 20 83.83 -77.35 63.66
C ASN A 20 85.31 -77.70 63.87
N ILE A 21 86.13 -77.84 62.82
CA ILE A 21 87.58 -78.07 62.99
C ILE A 21 88.38 -76.90 62.37
N PRO A 22 88.82 -75.90 63.17
CA PRO A 22 89.69 -74.83 62.70
C PRO A 22 91.14 -75.29 62.51
N THR A 23 91.82 -74.73 61.50
CA THR A 23 93.18 -75.11 61.05
C THR A 23 94.28 -74.43 61.89
N ALA A 24 95.31 -75.17 62.31
CA ALA A 24 96.36 -74.67 63.20
C ALA A 24 97.53 -73.99 62.43
N GLY A 25 97.84 -72.73 62.76
CA GLY A 25 99.04 -71.99 62.29
C GLY A 25 99.15 -70.52 62.77
N LYS A 26 100.37 -70.01 62.99
CA LYS A 26 100.70 -68.74 63.71
C LYS A 26 100.90 -67.55 62.74
N LEU A 27 100.41 -66.35 63.10
CA LEU A 27 100.33 -65.16 62.23
C LEU A 27 101.43 -64.10 62.47
N ILE A 28 101.82 -63.36 61.42
CA ILE A 28 102.89 -62.32 61.36
C ILE A 28 102.28 -60.89 61.54
N PRO A 29 102.95 -59.94 62.25
CA PRO A 29 102.47 -58.57 62.43
C PRO A 29 102.65 -57.65 61.21
N LEU A 30 101.74 -56.67 61.07
CA LEU A 30 101.56 -55.82 59.89
C LEU A 30 102.33 -54.48 59.99
N GLY A 31 103.19 -54.17 59.01
CA GLY A 31 103.74 -52.83 58.75
C GLY A 31 103.04 -52.10 57.60
N ASP A 32 103.15 -50.77 57.56
CA ASP A 32 102.43 -49.88 56.62
C ASP A 32 102.83 -50.11 55.15
N ARG A 33 101.83 -50.19 54.27
CA ARG A 33 101.98 -50.54 52.84
C ARG A 33 101.99 -49.29 51.97
N ALA A 34 102.63 -49.31 50.80
CA ALA A 34 102.55 -48.22 49.81
C ALA A 34 101.12 -47.74 49.48
N LYS A 35 100.12 -48.63 49.66
CA LYS A 35 98.68 -48.31 49.58
C LYS A 35 98.28 -47.15 50.51
N THR A 36 98.83 -47.05 51.72
CA THR A 36 98.47 -46.00 52.69
C THR A 36 99.02 -44.62 52.32
N CYS A 37 100.02 -44.52 51.44
CA CYS A 37 100.56 -43.25 50.94
C CYS A 37 99.85 -42.73 49.68
N LEU A 38 99.35 -43.64 48.82
CA LEU A 38 98.60 -43.28 47.61
C LEU A 38 97.09 -43.13 47.86
N GLN A 39 96.60 -43.58 49.02
CA GLN A 39 95.25 -43.26 49.46
C GLN A 39 95.21 -41.79 49.87
N GLU A 40 94.52 -40.97 49.06
CA GLU A 40 94.13 -39.62 49.49
C GLU A 40 93.39 -39.75 50.82
N ARG A 41 94.00 -39.18 51.88
CA ARG A 41 93.36 -39.12 53.19
C ARG A 41 92.14 -38.23 53.08
N GLU A 42 91.03 -38.68 53.64
CA GLU A 42 89.81 -37.89 53.73
C GLU A 42 90.15 -36.56 54.42
N LYS A 43 90.07 -35.46 53.67
CA LYS A 43 90.27 -34.13 54.23
C LYS A 43 89.09 -33.85 55.16
N PRO A 44 89.30 -33.30 56.37
CA PRO A 44 88.20 -32.95 57.26
C PRO A 44 87.25 -32.00 56.54
N SER A 45 85.95 -32.27 56.67
CA SER A 45 84.91 -31.49 55.98
C SER A 45 84.91 -30.04 56.47
N THR A 46 84.58 -29.11 55.56
CA THR A 46 84.55 -27.69 55.92
C THR A 46 83.40 -27.44 56.90
N PRO A 47 83.62 -26.75 58.04
CA PRO A 47 82.57 -26.46 59.01
C PRO A 47 81.39 -25.69 58.37
N PRO A 48 80.13 -25.98 58.76
CA PRO A 48 78.94 -25.45 58.10
C PRO A 48 78.86 -23.92 58.15
N VAL A 49 79.33 -23.28 59.22
CA VAL A 49 79.31 -21.81 59.40
C VAL A 49 80.18 -21.10 58.35
N ILE A 50 81.32 -21.69 57.99
CA ILE A 50 82.27 -21.12 57.02
C ILE A 50 81.90 -21.53 55.58
N ARG A 51 81.22 -22.68 55.43
CA ARG A 51 80.82 -23.24 54.14
C ARG A 51 80.04 -22.24 53.27
N LYS A 52 79.16 -21.42 53.85
CA LYS A 52 78.39 -20.41 53.10
C LYS A 52 79.25 -19.33 52.43
N PHE A 53 80.34 -18.90 53.08
CA PHE A 53 81.27 -17.93 52.50
C PHE A 53 82.17 -18.56 51.45
N ARG A 54 82.60 -19.80 51.69
CA ARG A 54 83.42 -20.56 50.74
C ARG A 54 82.65 -20.89 49.46
N ASN A 55 81.39 -21.33 49.56
CA ASN A 55 80.54 -21.67 48.42
C ASN A 55 80.22 -20.46 47.52
N ASN A 56 80.26 -19.24 48.06
CA ASN A 56 80.11 -18.03 47.24
C ASN A 56 81.33 -17.82 46.32
N VAL A 57 82.54 -18.11 46.80
CA VAL A 57 83.76 -17.90 46.03
C VAL A 57 84.07 -19.10 45.13
N GLN A 58 83.93 -20.31 45.67
CA GLN A 58 84.20 -21.59 45.01
C GLN A 58 83.04 -22.57 45.26
N PRO A 59 81.95 -22.48 44.49
CA PRO A 59 80.86 -23.45 44.57
C PRO A 59 81.30 -24.82 44.03
N GLU A 60 80.63 -25.87 44.48
CA GLU A 60 80.78 -27.21 43.90
C GLU A 60 80.27 -27.20 42.44
N PRO A 61 80.82 -28.06 41.56
CA PRO A 61 80.41 -28.12 40.16
C PRO A 61 78.90 -28.33 40.01
N GLY A 62 78.23 -27.46 39.25
CA GLY A 62 76.77 -27.52 39.03
C GLY A 62 75.91 -26.86 40.11
N ALA A 63 76.51 -26.37 41.21
CA ALA A 63 75.77 -25.66 42.25
C ALA A 63 75.54 -24.17 41.89
N ILE A 64 74.36 -23.65 42.23
CA ILE A 64 74.03 -22.22 42.09
C ILE A 64 74.82 -21.42 43.12
N ARG A 65 75.47 -20.33 42.69
CA ARG A 65 76.18 -19.41 43.57
C ARG A 65 75.18 -18.50 44.29
N VAL A 66 75.02 -18.68 45.60
CA VAL A 66 74.13 -17.88 46.45
C VAL A 66 74.92 -16.87 47.28
N HIS A 67 74.42 -15.64 47.38
CA HIS A 67 75.04 -14.61 48.22
C HIS A 67 75.04 -15.03 49.71
N PRO A 68 76.13 -14.83 50.48
CA PRO A 68 76.27 -15.36 51.84
C PRO A 68 75.22 -14.85 52.83
N GLY A 69 74.64 -13.67 52.59
CA GLY A 69 73.52 -13.14 53.39
C GLY A 69 72.22 -13.93 53.22
N LYS A 70 71.98 -14.51 52.02
CA LYS A 70 70.77 -15.27 51.66
C LYS A 70 70.96 -16.78 51.75
N ALA A 71 72.20 -17.26 51.95
CA ALA A 71 72.51 -18.69 51.94
C ALA A 71 71.77 -19.53 52.99
N ASN A 72 71.22 -18.88 54.03
CA ASN A 72 70.43 -19.54 55.08
C ASN A 72 68.91 -19.34 54.90
N ASP A 73 68.48 -18.57 53.91
CA ASP A 73 67.06 -18.31 53.66
C ASP A 73 66.44 -19.47 52.88
N PRO A 74 65.17 -19.81 53.14
CA PRO A 74 64.46 -20.83 52.37
C PRO A 74 64.29 -20.40 50.91
N ASP A 75 64.47 -21.34 49.98
CA ASP A 75 64.31 -21.05 48.55
C ASP A 75 62.83 -21.00 48.16
N ILE A 76 62.22 -19.84 48.37
CA ILE A 76 60.82 -19.57 48.00
C ILE A 76 60.70 -19.32 46.48
N ALA A 77 61.79 -18.91 45.82
CA ALA A 77 61.77 -18.50 44.42
C ALA A 77 61.53 -19.68 43.47
N SER A 78 62.08 -20.86 43.75
CA SER A 78 61.83 -22.06 42.94
C SER A 78 60.38 -22.55 43.00
N THR A 79 59.66 -22.24 44.08
CA THR A 79 58.23 -22.57 44.21
C THR A 79 57.30 -21.55 43.58
N LEU A 80 57.78 -20.33 43.33
CA LEU A 80 57.02 -19.26 42.72
C LEU A 80 57.10 -19.34 41.19
N VAL A 81 55.96 -19.51 40.54
CA VAL A 81 55.86 -19.31 39.09
C VAL A 81 55.82 -17.81 38.82
N HIS A 82 56.82 -17.27 38.14
CA HIS A 82 56.87 -15.84 37.82
C HIS A 82 55.90 -15.49 36.69
N GLY A 83 54.97 -14.57 36.95
CA GLY A 83 53.98 -14.08 35.99
C GLY A 83 52.73 -13.52 36.67
N VAL A 84 51.93 -12.70 35.97
CA VAL A 84 50.64 -12.24 36.49
C VAL A 84 49.64 -13.37 36.36
N SER A 85 49.37 -14.06 37.47
CA SER A 85 48.23 -14.97 37.58
C SER A 85 46.94 -14.14 37.59
N THR A 86 46.30 -13.99 36.43
CA THR A 86 44.93 -13.49 36.40
C THR A 86 44.02 -14.58 36.96
N LYS A 87 43.23 -14.24 37.99
CA LYS A 87 42.16 -15.12 38.46
C LYS A 87 41.27 -15.42 37.26
N SER A 88 40.97 -16.70 37.01
CA SER A 88 40.02 -17.08 35.96
C SER A 88 38.72 -16.30 36.17
N SER A 89 38.22 -15.68 35.11
CA SER A 89 36.93 -15.00 35.13
C SER A 89 35.81 -16.00 35.46
N LEU A 90 34.66 -15.47 35.89
CA LEU A 90 33.45 -16.26 36.14
C LEU A 90 33.25 -17.25 35.00
N THR A 91 33.08 -18.53 35.34
CA THR A 91 32.91 -19.58 34.35
C THR A 91 31.69 -19.25 33.49
N GLY A 92 31.85 -19.20 32.16
CA GLY A 92 30.76 -18.80 31.24
C GLY A 92 29.45 -19.57 31.46
N ARG A 93 29.55 -20.80 31.98
CA ARG A 93 28.41 -21.62 32.41
C ARG A 93 27.51 -20.93 33.45
N SER A 94 28.08 -20.21 34.42
CA SER A 94 27.30 -19.52 35.46
C SER A 94 26.60 -18.26 34.94
N LEU A 95 27.09 -17.67 33.85
CA LEU A 95 26.47 -16.51 33.20
C LEU A 95 25.38 -16.93 32.21
N LEU A 96 25.63 -18.01 31.48
CA LEU A 96 24.67 -18.55 30.51
C LEU A 96 23.52 -19.29 31.21
N ASN A 97 23.83 -20.06 32.25
CA ASN A 97 22.88 -20.88 32.99
C ASN A 97 22.96 -20.52 34.48
N PRO A 98 22.13 -19.58 34.96
CA PRO A 98 22.05 -19.30 36.39
C PRO A 98 21.64 -20.57 37.16
N PRO A 99 22.10 -20.73 38.41
CA PRO A 99 21.70 -21.87 39.23
C PRO A 99 20.18 -21.89 39.40
N GLN A 100 19.57 -23.07 39.33
CA GLN A 100 18.14 -23.23 39.54
C GLN A 100 17.78 -22.76 40.96
N MET A 101 16.82 -21.83 41.04
CA MET A 101 16.36 -21.31 42.32
C MET A 101 15.59 -22.39 43.08
N THR A 102 15.81 -22.43 44.39
CA THR A 102 14.99 -23.26 45.28
C THR A 102 13.55 -22.73 45.31
N LEU A 103 12.56 -23.59 45.62
CA LEU A 103 11.15 -23.16 45.71
C LEU A 103 10.95 -22.02 46.72
N PHE A 104 11.72 -22.02 47.81
CA PHE A 104 11.69 -20.96 48.82
C PHE A 104 12.20 -19.63 48.26
N GLN A 105 13.35 -19.64 47.58
CA GLN A 105 13.89 -18.43 46.94
C GLN A 105 12.95 -17.89 45.87
N LYS A 106 12.35 -18.78 45.07
CA LYS A 106 11.35 -18.40 44.06
C LYS A 106 10.11 -17.74 44.70
N LYS A 107 9.65 -18.26 45.85
CA LYS A 107 8.53 -17.64 46.58
C LYS A 107 8.88 -16.28 47.16
N LEU A 108 10.11 -16.09 47.67
CA LEU A 108 10.58 -14.79 48.12
C LEU A 108 10.68 -13.78 46.96
N GLU A 109 11.14 -14.22 45.80
CA GLU A 109 11.19 -13.40 44.59
C GLU A 109 9.79 -13.00 44.13
N GLU A 110 8.84 -13.95 44.06
CA GLU A 110 7.42 -13.67 43.76
C GLU A 110 6.83 -12.63 44.73
N LEU A 111 7.16 -12.70 46.03
CA LEU A 111 6.71 -11.72 47.02
C LEU A 111 7.35 -10.34 46.80
N SER A 112 8.62 -10.29 46.40
CA SER A 112 9.30 -9.03 46.08
C SER A 112 8.74 -8.38 44.81
N GLU A 113 8.38 -9.19 43.81
CA GLU A 113 7.81 -8.75 42.53
C GLU A 113 6.31 -8.44 42.61
N ALA A 114 5.63 -8.82 43.69
CA ALA A 114 4.23 -8.51 43.92
C ALA A 114 3.97 -6.99 43.96
N VAL A 115 4.98 -6.16 44.22
CA VAL A 115 4.84 -4.70 44.17
C VAL A 115 4.63 -4.18 42.75
N TYR A 116 5.12 -4.90 41.73
CA TYR A 116 5.04 -4.43 40.35
C TYR A 116 3.61 -4.48 39.80
N THR A 117 3.24 -3.45 39.06
CA THR A 117 1.91 -3.41 38.42
C THR A 117 1.73 -4.49 37.36
N SER A 118 2.81 -5.00 36.77
CA SER A 118 2.79 -6.10 35.79
C SER A 118 2.37 -7.42 36.41
N SER A 119 2.84 -7.75 37.63
CA SER A 119 2.49 -8.99 38.31
C SER A 119 1.00 -9.04 38.67
N HIS A 120 0.42 -7.89 39.03
CA HIS A 120 -1.03 -7.76 39.26
C HIS A 120 -1.87 -7.73 37.97
N LYS A 121 -1.38 -7.11 36.89
CA LYS A 121 -2.15 -6.95 35.64
C LYS A 121 -2.10 -8.18 34.73
N ALA A 122 -1.01 -8.93 34.75
CA ALA A 122 -0.78 -10.04 33.83
C ALA A 122 -0.14 -11.25 34.53
N PRO A 123 -0.82 -11.86 35.52
CA PRO A 123 -0.33 -13.08 36.13
C PRO A 123 -0.30 -14.22 35.11
N LEU A 124 0.80 -14.96 35.05
CA LEU A 124 0.93 -16.04 34.07
C LEU A 124 -0.07 -17.17 34.37
N GLY A 125 -0.89 -17.52 33.37
CA GLY A 125 -1.88 -18.60 33.48
C GLY A 125 -3.13 -18.26 34.29
N ARG A 126 -3.31 -17.00 34.70
CA ARG A 126 -4.53 -16.50 35.36
C ARG A 126 -4.95 -15.19 34.72
N SER A 127 -6.24 -14.86 34.80
CA SER A 127 -6.69 -13.51 34.51
C SER A 127 -6.29 -12.58 35.65
N ARG A 128 -6.22 -11.28 35.35
CA ARG A 128 -6.13 -10.23 36.38
C ARG A 128 -7.28 -10.40 37.37
N ASP A 129 -6.97 -10.37 38.65
CA ASP A 129 -7.99 -10.36 39.70
C ASP A 129 -8.79 -9.04 39.64
N GLN A 130 -10.11 -9.16 39.47
CA GLN A 130 -11.06 -8.06 39.39
C GLN A 130 -12.07 -8.09 40.55
N HIS A 131 -11.89 -8.95 41.56
CA HIS A 131 -12.83 -9.05 42.69
C HIS A 131 -12.86 -7.78 43.55
N ILE A 132 -11.83 -6.93 43.47
CA ILE A 132 -11.78 -5.62 44.12
C ILE A 132 -12.91 -4.73 43.57
N GLY A 133 -13.97 -4.56 44.36
CA GLY A 133 -15.12 -3.71 44.03
C GLY A 133 -16.39 -4.46 43.63
N LEU A 134 -16.38 -5.80 43.63
CA LEU A 134 -17.61 -6.58 43.45
C LEU A 134 -18.50 -6.52 44.71
N PRO A 135 -19.84 -6.57 44.57
CA PRO A 135 -20.76 -6.61 45.70
C PRO A 135 -20.56 -7.84 46.60
N THR A 136 -20.82 -7.71 47.89
CA THR A 136 -20.62 -8.80 48.88
C THR A 136 -21.51 -10.02 48.68
N TRP A 137 -22.61 -9.90 47.93
CA TRP A 137 -23.51 -11.00 47.59
C TRP A 137 -23.05 -11.83 46.37
N TYR A 138 -21.98 -11.40 45.70
CA TYR A 138 -21.44 -12.09 44.53
C TYR A 138 -20.76 -13.42 44.93
N ASN A 139 -21.18 -14.50 44.28
CA ASN A 139 -20.53 -15.82 44.32
C ASN A 139 -20.29 -16.28 42.87
N ASP A 140 -19.25 -17.09 42.63
CA ASP A 140 -18.89 -17.58 41.28
C ASP A 140 -19.97 -18.46 40.61
N GLU A 141 -20.97 -18.91 41.38
CA GLU A 141 -22.14 -19.66 40.88
C GLU A 141 -23.20 -18.76 40.23
N ILE A 142 -23.13 -17.44 40.46
CA ILE A 142 -24.12 -16.49 39.97
C ILE A 142 -23.78 -16.11 38.53
N MET A 143 -24.71 -16.40 37.61
CA MET A 143 -24.59 -15.94 36.22
C MET A 143 -24.83 -14.44 36.13
N PHE A 144 -23.90 -13.72 35.50
CA PHE A 144 -24.05 -12.30 35.19
C PHE A 144 -25.10 -12.06 34.09
N GLY A 145 -25.80 -10.94 34.19
CA GLY A 145 -26.81 -10.52 33.23
C GLY A 145 -28.18 -10.31 33.87
N VAL A 146 -29.02 -9.50 33.21
CA VAL A 146 -30.41 -9.31 33.64
C VAL A 146 -31.18 -10.57 33.25
N LYS A 147 -31.76 -11.28 34.22
CA LYS A 147 -32.68 -12.38 33.93
C LYS A 147 -33.88 -11.82 33.19
N THR A 148 -34.00 -12.11 31.90
CA THR A 148 -35.23 -11.84 31.15
C THR A 148 -36.33 -12.72 31.72
N ALA A 149 -37.38 -12.08 32.25
CA ALA A 149 -38.61 -12.80 32.51
C ALA A 149 -39.07 -13.40 31.17
N LYS A 150 -39.20 -14.72 31.10
CA LYS A 150 -39.78 -15.38 29.94
C LYS A 150 -41.21 -14.84 29.83
N GLY A 151 -41.53 -14.22 28.69
CA GLY A 151 -42.89 -13.79 28.38
C GLY A 151 -43.80 -15.00 28.15
N LEU A 152 -45.01 -14.75 27.64
CA LEU A 152 -45.91 -15.82 27.22
C LEU A 152 -45.25 -16.67 26.13
N ASP A 153 -45.48 -17.98 26.20
CA ASP A 153 -44.96 -18.90 25.20
C ASP A 153 -45.62 -18.62 23.84
N VAL A 154 -44.83 -18.67 22.78
CA VAL A 154 -45.31 -18.45 21.40
C VAL A 154 -46.46 -19.40 21.06
N TRP A 155 -46.47 -20.59 21.66
CA TRP A 155 -47.56 -21.56 21.53
C TRP A 155 -48.92 -20.99 21.96
N GLU A 156 -48.98 -20.30 23.10
CA GLU A 156 -50.23 -19.73 23.63
C GLU A 156 -50.73 -18.54 22.79
N ILE A 157 -49.82 -17.88 22.07
CA ILE A 157 -50.14 -16.79 21.14
C ILE A 157 -50.70 -17.35 19.82
N ILE A 158 -50.10 -18.42 19.30
CA ILE A 158 -50.50 -19.02 18.02
C ILE A 158 -51.79 -19.82 18.20
N ASN A 159 -51.88 -20.60 19.27
CA ASN A 159 -53.02 -21.45 19.57
C ASN A 159 -53.75 -20.88 20.77
N SER A 160 -54.84 -20.15 20.49
CA SER A 160 -55.72 -19.66 21.55
C SER A 160 -56.20 -20.81 22.42
N LEU A 161 -56.24 -20.60 23.74
CA LEU A 161 -56.79 -21.58 24.68
C LEU A 161 -58.31 -21.79 24.53
N LYS A 162 -59.00 -20.97 23.72
CA LYS A 162 -60.42 -21.11 23.43
C LYS A 162 -60.69 -22.39 22.63
N THR A 163 -61.71 -23.12 23.03
CA THR A 163 -62.16 -24.30 22.27
C THR A 163 -62.90 -23.87 20.99
N ALA A 164 -62.93 -24.72 19.98
CA ALA A 164 -63.62 -24.42 18.72
C ALA A 164 -65.13 -24.14 18.95
N GLU A 165 -65.75 -24.85 19.87
CA GLU A 165 -67.17 -24.70 20.22
C GLU A 165 -67.47 -23.31 20.82
N GLU A 166 -66.57 -22.79 21.66
CA GLU A 166 -66.72 -21.46 22.24
C GLU A 166 -66.59 -20.36 21.17
N VAL A 167 -65.68 -20.53 20.21
CA VAL A 167 -65.49 -19.59 19.09
C VAL A 167 -66.70 -19.58 18.17
N GLU A 168 -67.25 -20.75 17.84
CA GLU A 168 -68.46 -20.86 17.01
C GLU A 168 -69.68 -20.23 17.67
N ARG A 169 -69.85 -20.41 18.98
CA ARG A 169 -70.93 -19.78 19.74
C ARG A 169 -70.80 -18.25 19.71
N GLU A 170 -69.61 -17.72 19.98
CA GLU A 170 -69.34 -16.28 19.90
C GLU A 170 -69.60 -15.73 18.48
N ALA A 171 -69.21 -16.47 17.44
CA ALA A 171 -69.46 -16.09 16.05
C ALA A 171 -70.95 -16.03 15.73
N GLN A 172 -71.74 -16.99 16.20
CA GLN A 172 -73.19 -17.05 15.97
C GLN A 172 -73.93 -15.91 16.68
N GLU A 173 -73.55 -15.58 17.92
CA GLU A 173 -74.15 -14.49 18.69
C GLU A 173 -73.96 -13.12 18.03
N GLY A 174 -72.80 -12.89 17.40
CA GLY A 174 -72.47 -11.64 16.71
C GLY A 174 -72.89 -11.57 15.23
N HIS A 175 -73.25 -12.70 14.62
CA HIS A 175 -73.37 -12.85 13.18
C HIS A 175 -74.31 -11.83 12.53
N GLU A 176 -75.54 -11.69 13.05
CA GLU A 176 -76.53 -10.79 12.47
C GLU A 176 -76.09 -9.31 12.46
N ALA A 177 -75.32 -8.90 13.48
CA ALA A 177 -74.79 -7.55 13.57
C ALA A 177 -73.69 -7.32 12.53
N TYR A 178 -72.84 -8.31 12.29
CA TYR A 178 -71.78 -8.27 11.29
C TYR A 178 -72.31 -8.34 9.86
N VAL A 179 -73.34 -9.15 9.60
CA VAL A 179 -74.06 -9.15 8.32
C VAL A 179 -74.60 -7.75 8.00
N ARG A 180 -75.21 -7.07 8.97
CA ARG A 180 -75.81 -5.72 8.78
C ARG A 180 -74.77 -4.62 8.63
N SER A 181 -73.67 -4.68 9.36
CA SER A 181 -72.67 -3.60 9.39
C SER A 181 -71.59 -3.75 8.32
N HIS A 182 -71.15 -4.97 8.02
CA HIS A 182 -69.99 -5.25 7.19
C HIS A 182 -70.28 -6.18 5.99
N ASN A 183 -71.54 -6.58 5.77
CA ASN A 183 -71.91 -7.58 4.75
C ASN A 183 -71.11 -8.90 4.89
N ALA A 184 -70.82 -9.31 6.13
CA ALA A 184 -70.06 -10.53 6.43
C ALA A 184 -71.01 -11.71 6.62
N TYR A 185 -71.18 -12.52 5.57
CA TYR A 185 -72.06 -13.70 5.54
C TYR A 185 -71.27 -14.98 5.81
N PHE A 186 -71.94 -16.00 6.34
CA PHE A 186 -71.34 -17.35 6.37
C PHE A 186 -71.25 -17.93 4.96
N VAL A 187 -70.34 -18.88 4.79
CA VAL A 187 -70.14 -19.53 3.49
C VAL A 187 -71.42 -20.28 3.08
N GLY A 188 -72.00 -19.91 1.94
CA GLY A 188 -73.23 -20.49 1.41
C GLY A 188 -74.53 -19.82 1.89
N GLU A 189 -74.44 -18.81 2.74
CA GLU A 189 -75.58 -18.01 3.16
C GLU A 189 -76.03 -17.07 2.02
N ARG A 190 -77.33 -17.04 1.75
CA ARG A 190 -77.90 -16.13 0.75
C ARG A 190 -78.13 -14.76 1.38
N ILE A 191 -77.84 -13.70 0.64
CA ILE A 191 -78.11 -12.33 1.06
C ILE A 191 -79.61 -12.13 1.22
N ASP A 192 -80.07 -11.96 2.45
CA ASP A 192 -81.44 -11.54 2.73
C ASP A 192 -81.55 -10.01 2.65
N ARG A 193 -82.30 -9.54 1.64
CA ARG A 193 -82.55 -8.12 1.41
C ARG A 193 -83.70 -7.57 2.24
N LYS A 194 -84.36 -8.40 3.06
CA LYS A 194 -85.52 -8.04 3.88
C LYS A 194 -86.66 -7.39 3.07
N TYR A 195 -86.90 -7.88 1.85
CA TYR A 195 -88.07 -7.47 1.08
C TYR A 195 -89.33 -8.14 1.63
N ASP A 196 -90.44 -7.41 1.61
CA ASP A 196 -91.75 -7.96 1.98
C ASP A 196 -92.28 -8.85 0.84
N TRP A 197 -91.97 -10.15 0.92
CA TRP A 197 -92.38 -11.15 -0.07
C TRP A 197 -93.85 -11.59 0.07
N SER A 198 -94.60 -11.03 1.01
CA SER A 198 -96.01 -11.36 1.26
C SER A 198 -96.92 -11.13 0.04
N HIS A 199 -96.55 -10.22 -0.85
CA HIS A 199 -97.33 -9.88 -2.05
C HIS A 199 -97.08 -10.78 -3.27
N TYR A 200 -96.05 -11.64 -3.25
CA TYR A 200 -95.70 -12.49 -4.39
C TYR A 200 -95.87 -13.97 -4.03
N SER A 201 -96.54 -14.72 -4.90
CA SER A 201 -96.58 -16.19 -4.79
C SER A 201 -95.22 -16.79 -5.15
N LYS A 202 -94.88 -17.94 -4.55
CA LYS A 202 -93.62 -18.66 -4.73
C LYS A 202 -93.34 -19.07 -6.19
N ASP A 203 -94.39 -19.14 -7.03
CA ASP A 203 -94.32 -19.55 -8.43
C ASP A 203 -94.25 -18.39 -9.45
N SER A 204 -94.14 -17.14 -8.97
CA SER A 204 -94.08 -15.97 -9.86
C SER A 204 -92.78 -15.94 -10.67
N ARG A 205 -92.89 -15.65 -11.98
CA ARG A 205 -91.74 -15.48 -12.88
C ARG A 205 -91.45 -14.00 -13.08
N PHE A 206 -90.22 -13.58 -12.82
CA PHE A 206 -89.79 -12.19 -12.92
C PHE A 206 -89.21 -11.87 -14.31
N GLY A 207 -89.49 -10.66 -14.83
CA GLY A 207 -88.95 -10.15 -16.11
C GLY A 207 -89.98 -9.36 -16.93
N ILE A 208 -89.51 -8.45 -17.79
CA ILE A 208 -90.36 -7.72 -18.75
C ILE A 208 -90.42 -8.52 -20.05
N LEU A 209 -91.64 -8.78 -20.54
CA LEU A 209 -91.83 -9.44 -21.83
C LEU A 209 -91.37 -8.50 -22.97
N THR A 210 -90.48 -8.98 -23.83
CA THR A 210 -89.93 -8.18 -24.93
C THR A 210 -90.89 -8.12 -26.13
N PRO A 211 -91.19 -6.93 -26.68
CA PRO A 211 -92.05 -6.78 -27.85
C PRO A 211 -91.24 -6.99 -29.13
N HIS A 212 -90.86 -8.23 -29.40
CA HIS A 212 -90.24 -8.63 -30.65
C HIS A 212 -91.28 -9.28 -31.57
N PHE A 213 -91.33 -8.85 -32.83
CA PHE A 213 -92.14 -9.47 -33.88
C PHE A 213 -91.21 -10.12 -34.90
N ASN A 214 -91.30 -11.45 -35.05
CA ASN A 214 -90.44 -12.23 -35.95
C ASN A 214 -90.68 -11.90 -37.46
N ASP A 215 -91.63 -11.04 -37.81
CA ASP A 215 -92.07 -10.73 -39.19
C ASP A 215 -91.17 -9.74 -39.97
N GLY A 216 -90.10 -9.20 -39.37
CA GLY A 216 -89.09 -8.39 -40.09
C GLY A 216 -89.52 -6.98 -40.53
N ARG A 217 -90.67 -6.49 -40.08
CA ARG A 217 -91.27 -5.19 -40.50
C ARG A 217 -90.35 -3.97 -40.28
N ASN A 218 -89.45 -4.04 -39.31
CA ASN A 218 -88.55 -2.93 -38.99
C ASN A 218 -87.35 -2.84 -39.96
N LEU A 219 -87.01 -3.92 -40.66
CA LEU A 219 -85.77 -4.03 -41.43
C LEU A 219 -85.84 -3.36 -42.82
N ARG A 220 -87.05 -3.26 -43.39
CA ARG A 220 -87.27 -2.60 -44.71
C ARG A 220 -87.03 -1.09 -44.67
N LYS A 221 -87.18 -0.46 -43.50
CA LYS A 221 -87.05 1.00 -43.36
C LYS A 221 -85.60 1.49 -43.41
N THR A 222 -84.62 0.59 -43.32
CA THR A 222 -83.22 0.94 -43.06
C THR A 222 -82.27 0.70 -44.25
N LEU A 223 -82.74 0.23 -45.41
CA LEU A 223 -81.85 -0.11 -46.55
C LEU A 223 -82.15 0.77 -47.79
N HIS A 224 -81.12 1.49 -48.26
CA HIS A 224 -81.09 2.27 -49.53
C HIS A 224 -79.82 1.90 -50.34
N TRP A 225 -79.85 1.91 -51.68
CA TRP A 225 -78.75 1.40 -52.53
C TRP A 225 -77.91 2.48 -53.26
N LEU A 226 -76.60 2.25 -53.40
CA LEU A 226 -75.61 3.19 -53.97
C LEU A 226 -75.79 3.33 -55.49
N GLY A 227 -76.58 4.33 -55.89
CA GLY A 227 -76.93 4.64 -57.27
C GLY A 227 -78.13 5.60 -57.37
N GLU A 228 -78.93 5.73 -56.31
CA GLU A 228 -79.90 6.81 -56.15
C GLU A 228 -79.16 8.15 -55.91
N SER A 229 -78.92 8.88 -57.00
CA SER A 229 -78.34 10.22 -56.97
C SER A 229 -79.38 11.26 -56.51
N GLN A 230 -79.70 11.25 -55.21
CA GLN A 230 -80.36 12.39 -54.61
C GLN A 230 -79.33 13.48 -54.32
N LYS A 231 -79.39 14.49 -55.19
CA LYS A 231 -78.66 15.77 -55.16
C LYS A 231 -78.54 16.33 -53.74
N PHE A 232 -77.42 16.10 -53.07
CA PHE A 232 -76.99 17.00 -52.01
C PHE A 232 -76.41 18.25 -52.65
N TYR A 233 -77.32 19.16 -53.01
CA TYR A 233 -77.02 20.58 -53.07
C TYR A 233 -76.38 20.97 -51.72
N ASN A 234 -75.10 21.34 -51.72
CA ASN A 234 -74.53 22.08 -50.60
C ASN A 234 -74.05 23.45 -51.10
N PRO A 235 -74.96 24.44 -51.19
CA PRO A 235 -74.60 25.82 -51.43
C PRO A 235 -74.19 26.40 -50.08
N LYS A 236 -72.89 26.63 -49.85
CA LYS A 236 -72.41 27.60 -48.85
C LYS A 236 -70.90 27.78 -48.98
N ALA A 237 -70.52 28.98 -49.42
CA ALA A 237 -69.21 29.55 -49.10
C ALA A 237 -69.03 29.50 -47.58
N VAL A 238 -68.06 28.73 -47.12
CA VAL A 238 -67.75 28.63 -45.70
C VAL A 238 -66.96 29.88 -45.30
N TRP A 239 -67.58 30.67 -44.44
CA TRP A 239 -66.94 31.80 -43.76
C TRP A 239 -65.66 31.34 -43.04
N LYS A 240 -64.56 32.10 -43.13
CA LYS A 240 -63.24 31.89 -42.49
C LYS A 240 -63.26 31.84 -40.93
N ARG A 241 -64.39 31.51 -40.28
CA ARG A 241 -64.48 31.34 -38.82
C ARG A 241 -64.28 29.91 -38.33
N SER A 242 -64.34 28.89 -39.20
CA SER A 242 -63.93 27.53 -38.86
C SER A 242 -62.59 27.17 -39.52
N GLY A 243 -61.52 27.85 -39.10
CA GLY A 243 -60.13 27.55 -39.45
C GLY A 243 -59.60 26.25 -38.82
N ASN A 244 -60.40 25.19 -38.82
CA ASN A 244 -60.05 23.90 -38.21
C ASN A 244 -59.82 22.79 -39.24
N ARG A 245 -60.01 23.04 -40.54
CA ARG A 245 -59.70 22.03 -41.56
C ARG A 245 -58.18 21.89 -41.78
N GLU A 246 -57.45 22.99 -41.76
CA GLU A 246 -55.98 23.00 -41.87
C GLU A 246 -55.25 22.54 -40.60
N LYS A 247 -55.96 22.45 -39.46
CA LYS A 247 -55.42 21.96 -38.17
C LYS A 247 -55.76 20.50 -37.86
N ILE A 248 -56.75 19.91 -38.52
CA ILE A 248 -57.27 18.56 -38.20
C ILE A 248 -56.99 17.54 -39.32
N GLU A 249 -56.70 17.97 -40.55
CA GLU A 249 -56.20 17.05 -41.58
C GLU A 249 -54.72 16.71 -41.30
N PRO A 250 -54.35 15.43 -41.06
CA PRO A 250 -52.96 15.05 -40.86
C PRO A 250 -52.26 15.11 -42.23
N LYS A 251 -51.56 16.21 -42.50
CA LYS A 251 -50.60 16.29 -43.60
C LYS A 251 -49.33 15.58 -43.15
N THR A 252 -48.95 14.52 -43.83
CA THR A 252 -47.97 13.52 -43.37
C THR A 252 -46.54 14.03 -43.14
N ASP A 253 -46.22 15.29 -43.46
CA ASP A 253 -44.81 15.75 -43.43
C ASP A 253 -44.51 17.02 -42.61
N LYS A 254 -45.45 17.71 -41.95
CA LYS A 254 -45.14 18.91 -41.11
C LYS A 254 -46.07 19.13 -39.91
N ALA A 255 -45.50 19.39 -38.73
CA ALA A 255 -46.22 19.73 -37.50
C ALA A 255 -46.79 21.18 -37.50
N ILE A 256 -47.89 21.36 -36.74
CA ILE A 256 -48.72 22.58 -36.68
C ILE A 256 -47.92 23.78 -36.14
N LYS A 257 -47.81 24.87 -36.92
CA LYS A 257 -47.17 26.12 -36.48
C LYS A 257 -48.16 27.03 -35.73
N ILE A 258 -47.84 27.33 -34.47
CA ILE A 258 -48.43 28.43 -33.69
C ILE A 258 -47.25 29.33 -33.29
N SER A 259 -47.24 30.60 -33.66
CA SER A 259 -46.19 31.58 -33.30
C SER A 259 -46.84 32.94 -32.97
N PRO A 260 -46.30 33.78 -32.06
CA PRO A 260 -45.00 34.44 -32.26
C PRO A 260 -44.19 34.77 -30.98
N LEU A 261 -42.89 34.47 -30.97
CA LEU A 261 -41.90 35.20 -30.17
C LEU A 261 -40.70 35.46 -31.10
N ASN A 262 -40.27 36.72 -31.22
CA ASN A 262 -39.10 37.11 -32.01
C ASN A 262 -37.84 36.64 -31.28
N ILE A 263 -37.49 35.38 -31.49
CA ILE A 263 -36.36 34.73 -30.86
C ILE A 263 -35.31 34.45 -31.94
N PRO A 264 -34.04 34.84 -31.74
CA PRO A 264 -32.98 34.57 -32.71
C PRO A 264 -32.82 33.05 -32.92
N PRO A 265 -32.44 32.60 -34.13
CA PRO A 265 -32.35 31.17 -34.47
C PRO A 265 -31.39 30.37 -33.56
N ASP A 266 -30.45 31.04 -32.88
CA ASP A 266 -29.48 30.44 -31.95
C ASP A 266 -29.95 30.38 -30.49
N HIS A 267 -31.21 30.71 -30.21
CA HIS A 267 -31.76 30.62 -28.86
C HIS A 267 -32.04 29.17 -28.47
N THR A 268 -31.43 28.75 -27.37
CA THR A 268 -31.70 27.46 -26.74
C THR A 268 -32.93 27.57 -25.83
N PHE A 269 -34.02 26.88 -26.20
CA PHE A 269 -35.22 26.81 -25.38
C PHE A 269 -34.99 25.90 -24.15
N GLY A 270 -35.24 26.42 -22.96
CA GLY A 270 -35.09 25.70 -21.70
C GLY A 270 -34.82 26.65 -20.53
N LEU A 271 -34.93 26.15 -19.29
CA LEU A 271 -34.61 26.94 -18.10
C LEU A 271 -33.10 26.82 -17.82
N LEU A 272 -32.31 27.85 -18.12
CA LEU A 272 -30.92 27.92 -17.67
C LEU A 272 -30.92 28.16 -16.16
N LEU A 273 -30.53 27.15 -15.38
CA LEU A 273 -30.31 27.32 -13.95
C LEU A 273 -29.09 28.24 -13.77
N PRO A 274 -29.22 29.39 -13.08
CA PRO A 274 -28.05 30.18 -12.73
C PRO A 274 -27.13 29.30 -11.87
N PRO A 275 -25.82 29.25 -12.17
CA PRO A 275 -24.89 28.49 -11.33
C PRO A 275 -24.93 29.06 -9.90
N ASN A 276 -25.06 28.17 -8.91
CA ASN A 276 -25.13 28.57 -7.49
C ASN A 276 -23.96 29.49 -7.10
N GLU A 277 -24.20 30.42 -6.18
CA GLU A 277 -23.19 31.39 -5.73
C GLU A 277 -21.96 30.74 -5.07
N TYR A 278 -22.09 29.50 -4.58
CA TYR A 278 -21.07 28.74 -3.86
C TYR A 278 -20.70 27.43 -4.57
N GLY A 279 -19.41 27.06 -4.51
CA GLY A 279 -18.90 25.80 -5.04
C GLY A 279 -18.87 24.69 -3.98
N VAL A 280 -18.69 23.43 -4.42
CA VAL A 280 -18.55 22.28 -3.52
C VAL A 280 -17.38 22.44 -2.55
N GLY A 281 -16.29 23.09 -2.98
CA GLY A 281 -15.14 23.40 -2.11
C GLY A 281 -15.49 24.33 -0.95
N ASP A 282 -16.32 25.34 -1.19
CA ASP A 282 -16.74 26.31 -0.16
C ASP A 282 -17.60 25.64 0.93
N ILE A 283 -18.45 24.69 0.51
CA ILE A 283 -19.28 23.88 1.42
C ILE A 283 -18.40 22.94 2.27
N ILE A 284 -17.44 22.25 1.64
CA ILE A 284 -16.53 21.32 2.34
C ILE A 284 -15.67 22.05 3.37
N HIS A 285 -15.28 23.29 3.08
CA HIS A 285 -14.40 24.07 3.96
C HIS A 285 -15.14 25.03 4.90
N SER A 286 -16.49 25.02 4.91
CA SER A 286 -17.32 25.84 5.81
C SER A 286 -16.92 27.32 5.81
N THR A 287 -16.69 27.89 4.62
CA THR A 287 -16.28 29.29 4.48
C THR A 287 -17.39 30.23 4.93
N LYS A 288 -17.02 31.35 5.56
CA LYS A 288 -17.99 32.31 6.11
C LYS A 288 -18.77 33.00 4.99
N PRO A 289 -20.07 33.30 5.20
CA PRO A 289 -20.86 34.05 4.23
C PRO A 289 -20.22 35.40 3.88
N GLY A 290 -19.90 35.60 2.60
CA GLY A 290 -19.27 36.82 2.08
C GLY A 290 -17.83 36.68 1.56
N GLU A 291 -17.14 35.57 1.86
CA GLU A 291 -15.77 35.29 1.42
C GLU A 291 -15.70 34.23 0.30
N TYR A 292 -16.75 34.11 -0.52
CA TYR A 292 -16.83 33.08 -1.56
C TYR A 292 -15.85 33.35 -2.72
N VAL A 293 -15.07 32.33 -3.11
CA VAL A 293 -13.94 32.46 -4.05
C VAL A 293 -14.34 32.24 -5.52
N ARG A 294 -15.55 31.70 -5.77
CA ARG A 294 -15.99 31.24 -7.10
C ARG A 294 -15.97 32.29 -8.21
N GLY A 295 -15.96 33.59 -7.88
CA GLY A 295 -15.74 34.68 -8.84
C GLY A 295 -14.29 34.88 -9.29
N ARG A 296 -13.31 34.63 -8.39
CA ARG A 296 -11.87 34.81 -8.64
C ARG A 296 -11.20 33.61 -9.30
N ASP A 297 -11.82 32.43 -9.30
CA ASP A 297 -11.24 31.23 -9.92
C ASP A 297 -11.12 31.36 -11.43
N ARG A 298 -12.08 32.02 -12.10
CA ARG A 298 -11.98 32.32 -13.53
C ARG A 298 -10.81 33.27 -13.81
N GLN A 299 -10.66 34.32 -13.00
CA GLN A 299 -9.52 35.24 -13.10
C GLN A 299 -8.19 34.52 -12.85
N ARG A 300 -8.11 33.69 -11.80
CA ARG A 300 -6.92 32.88 -11.48
C ARG A 300 -6.58 31.87 -12.58
N SER A 301 -7.59 31.27 -13.21
CA SER A 301 -7.43 30.41 -14.38
C SER A 301 -6.92 31.20 -15.60
N LEU A 302 -7.43 32.41 -15.83
CA LEU A 302 -6.95 33.30 -16.89
C LEU A 302 -5.51 33.76 -16.65
N VAL A 303 -5.17 34.16 -15.42
CA VAL A 303 -3.80 34.51 -15.01
C VAL A 303 -2.85 33.32 -15.26
N ASN A 304 -3.26 32.10 -14.90
CA ASN A 304 -2.47 30.89 -15.16
C ASN A 304 -2.31 30.60 -16.66
N ALA A 305 -3.35 30.82 -17.48
CA ALA A 305 -3.31 30.65 -18.93
C ALA A 305 -2.36 31.68 -19.58
N VAL A 306 -2.46 32.95 -19.19
CA VAL A 306 -1.58 34.04 -19.64
C VAL A 306 -0.13 33.73 -19.25
N ARG A 307 0.11 33.31 -18.00
CA ARG A 307 1.43 32.88 -17.53
C ARG A 307 2.01 31.73 -18.35
N HIS A 308 1.20 30.71 -18.64
CA HIS A 308 1.63 29.57 -19.44
C HIS A 308 1.98 29.98 -20.88
N HIS A 309 1.21 30.92 -21.44
CA HIS A 309 1.49 31.47 -22.77
C HIS A 309 2.80 32.27 -22.78
N LEU A 310 2.98 33.21 -21.85
CA LEU A 310 4.22 33.99 -21.71
C LEU A 310 5.44 33.09 -21.53
N LYS A 311 5.29 32.03 -20.72
CA LYS A 311 6.32 30.99 -20.59
C LYS A 311 6.68 30.38 -21.95
N ARG A 312 5.68 29.92 -22.70
CA ARG A 312 5.90 29.19 -23.96
C ARG A 312 6.56 30.10 -25.00
N VAL A 313 6.10 31.34 -25.09
CA VAL A 313 6.66 32.37 -25.99
C VAL A 313 8.10 32.73 -25.61
N ASN A 314 8.39 32.88 -24.31
CA ASN A 314 9.75 33.17 -23.85
C ASN A 314 10.73 32.05 -24.21
N PHE A 315 10.32 30.78 -24.10
CA PHE A 315 11.16 29.63 -24.49
C PHE A 315 11.45 29.57 -25.99
N HIS A 316 10.51 29.99 -26.84
CA HIS A 316 10.69 29.94 -28.29
C HIS A 316 11.51 31.13 -28.82
N ASN A 317 11.42 32.29 -28.17
CA ASN A 317 12.00 33.52 -28.69
C ASN A 317 13.37 33.88 -28.10
N PHE A 318 13.73 33.38 -26.92
CA PHE A 318 14.99 33.75 -26.26
C PHE A 318 15.86 32.52 -25.92
N PRO A 319 17.16 32.53 -26.29
CA PRO A 319 18.10 31.44 -26.00
C PRO A 319 18.69 31.49 -24.59
N SER A 320 18.68 32.64 -23.90
CA SER A 320 19.11 32.79 -22.50
C SER A 320 18.11 33.60 -21.69
N LEU A 321 17.98 33.27 -20.39
CA LEU A 321 17.10 33.94 -19.44
C LEU A 321 17.46 35.44 -19.28
N LEU A 322 18.75 35.77 -19.36
CA LEU A 322 19.24 37.14 -19.26
C LEU A 322 18.82 38.00 -20.47
N GLN A 323 18.76 37.39 -21.66
CA GLN A 323 18.31 38.07 -22.87
C GLN A 323 16.80 38.31 -22.85
N ALA A 324 16.03 37.36 -22.31
CA ALA A 324 14.59 37.55 -22.07
C ALA A 324 14.36 38.71 -21.09
N PHE A 325 15.07 38.76 -19.97
CA PHE A 325 14.89 39.83 -18.98
C PHE A 325 15.22 41.23 -19.53
N ARG A 326 16.32 41.37 -20.28
CA ARG A 326 16.70 42.63 -20.94
C ARG A 326 15.66 43.10 -21.96
N HIS A 327 14.94 42.17 -22.58
CA HIS A 327 13.86 42.52 -23.51
C HIS A 327 12.61 43.02 -22.78
N TYR A 328 12.35 42.54 -21.56
CA TYR A 328 11.23 43.00 -20.74
C TYR A 328 11.54 44.34 -20.06
N ASP A 329 12.76 44.54 -19.56
CA ASP A 329 13.21 45.81 -18.96
C ASP A 329 13.65 46.83 -20.02
N LYS A 330 12.67 47.42 -20.72
CA LYS A 330 12.92 48.45 -21.75
C LYS A 330 13.56 49.72 -21.19
N LYS A 331 13.44 49.97 -19.87
CA LYS A 331 13.96 51.15 -19.19
C LYS A 331 15.37 50.94 -18.64
N GLY A 332 15.88 49.70 -18.66
CA GLY A 332 17.24 49.35 -18.24
C GLY A 332 17.50 49.58 -16.75
N LYS A 333 16.46 49.51 -15.91
CA LYS A 333 16.56 49.80 -14.46
C LYS A 333 16.90 48.58 -13.61
N GLY A 334 16.95 47.39 -14.20
CA GLY A 334 17.15 46.13 -13.51
C GLY A 334 15.88 45.54 -12.87
N MET A 335 14.74 46.22 -13.02
CA MET A 335 13.42 45.83 -12.50
C MET A 335 12.35 46.02 -13.58
N ILE A 336 11.31 45.18 -13.60
CA ILE A 336 10.21 45.26 -14.58
C ILE A 336 8.98 45.93 -13.94
N ASP A 337 8.51 47.04 -14.53
CA ASP A 337 7.30 47.73 -14.10
C ASP A 337 6.04 47.10 -14.75
N LYS A 338 4.85 47.33 -14.17
CA LYS A 338 3.55 46.91 -14.76
C LYS A 338 3.36 47.36 -16.22
N ALA A 339 3.78 48.59 -16.54
CA ALA A 339 3.68 49.14 -17.89
C ALA A 339 4.60 48.40 -18.89
N ASP A 340 5.76 47.94 -18.42
CA ASP A 340 6.70 47.19 -19.25
C ASP A 340 6.18 45.78 -19.52
N LEU A 341 5.59 45.13 -18.50
CA LEU A 341 4.90 43.84 -18.66
C LEU A 341 3.70 43.95 -19.61
N GLN A 342 2.90 45.01 -19.52
CA GLN A 342 1.79 45.27 -20.44
C GLN A 342 2.27 45.42 -21.89
N ALA A 343 3.31 46.20 -22.12
CA ALA A 343 3.87 46.43 -23.45
C ALA A 343 4.39 45.14 -24.08
N VAL A 344 4.94 44.23 -23.27
CA VAL A 344 5.42 42.93 -23.75
C VAL A 344 4.26 41.97 -24.02
N CYS A 345 3.22 41.95 -23.19
CA CYS A 345 1.99 41.20 -23.47
C CYS A 345 1.36 41.62 -24.81
N SER A 346 1.27 42.93 -25.08
CA SER A 346 0.79 43.44 -26.36
C SER A 346 1.70 43.07 -27.54
N GLN A 347 3.03 43.06 -27.34
CA GLN A 347 3.99 42.64 -28.37
C GLN A 347 3.87 41.15 -28.71
N PHE A 348 3.47 40.31 -27.76
CA PHE A 348 3.20 38.89 -27.97
C PHE A 348 1.75 38.58 -28.35
N GLN A 349 0.96 39.58 -28.76
CA GLN A 349 -0.43 39.44 -29.19
C GLN A 349 -1.35 38.86 -28.10
N LEU A 350 -1.05 39.17 -26.83
CA LEU A 350 -1.90 38.85 -25.69
C LEU A 350 -2.64 40.10 -25.22
N ASP A 351 -3.92 40.20 -25.56
CA ASP A 351 -4.81 41.25 -25.07
C ASP A 351 -5.28 40.91 -23.64
N VAL A 352 -4.45 41.25 -22.66
CA VAL A 352 -4.74 41.00 -21.24
C VAL A 352 -5.52 42.20 -20.67
N SER A 353 -6.67 41.93 -20.06
CA SER A 353 -7.46 42.95 -19.37
C SER A 353 -6.72 43.49 -18.14
N GLY A 354 -6.81 44.80 -17.87
CA GLY A 354 -6.22 45.47 -16.70
C GLY A 354 -6.28 44.70 -15.37
N PRO A 355 -7.43 44.18 -14.90
CA PRO A 355 -7.50 43.45 -13.63
C PRO A 355 -6.74 42.11 -13.64
N VAL A 356 -6.69 41.42 -14.78
CA VAL A 356 -5.92 40.17 -14.92
C VAL A 356 -4.42 40.46 -14.96
N LEU A 357 -4.03 41.62 -15.48
CA LEU A 357 -2.65 42.08 -15.46
C LEU A 357 -2.21 42.47 -14.04
N ASP A 358 -3.09 43.12 -13.27
CA ASP A 358 -2.88 43.39 -11.84
C ASP A 358 -2.72 42.09 -11.05
N ASP A 359 -3.64 41.14 -11.22
CA ASP A 359 -3.55 39.84 -10.56
C ASP A 359 -2.30 39.05 -10.98
N LEU A 360 -1.81 39.23 -12.22
CA LEU A 360 -0.56 38.62 -12.70
C LEU A 360 0.67 39.29 -12.08
N MET A 361 0.64 40.61 -11.90
CA MET A 361 1.70 41.37 -11.22
C MET A 361 1.78 40.96 -9.76
N ASP A 362 0.64 40.97 -9.05
CA ASP A 362 0.50 40.51 -7.66
C ASP A 362 0.89 39.04 -7.49
N TYR A 363 0.76 38.24 -8.55
CA TYR A 363 1.22 36.86 -8.54
C TYR A 363 2.75 36.75 -8.68
N CYS A 364 3.39 37.62 -9.46
CA CYS A 364 4.83 37.55 -9.71
C CYS A 364 5.65 38.25 -8.62
N ASP A 365 5.16 39.36 -8.10
CA ASP A 365 5.77 40.19 -7.06
C ASP A 365 5.59 39.53 -5.67
N THR A 366 6.69 39.03 -5.09
CA THR A 366 6.65 38.31 -3.81
C THR A 366 6.99 39.17 -2.61
N ASP A 367 7.81 40.20 -2.79
CA ASP A 367 8.16 41.18 -1.76
C ASP A 367 7.18 42.37 -1.69
N LYS A 368 6.22 42.43 -2.62
CA LYS A 368 5.14 43.42 -2.72
C LYS A 368 5.65 44.84 -2.91
N ASP A 369 6.75 45.00 -3.63
CA ASP A 369 7.35 46.30 -3.91
C ASP A 369 6.75 46.98 -5.16
N GLY A 370 5.86 46.29 -5.88
CA GLY A 370 5.20 46.74 -7.09
C GLY A 370 6.05 46.60 -8.35
N LEU A 371 7.21 45.95 -8.26
CA LEU A 371 8.19 45.71 -9.31
C LEU A 371 8.51 44.21 -9.38
N ILE A 372 9.05 43.74 -10.52
CA ILE A 372 9.50 42.34 -10.63
C ILE A 372 11.02 42.31 -10.72
N ASN A 373 11.64 41.68 -9.73
CA ASN A 373 13.07 41.42 -9.68
C ASN A 373 13.49 40.31 -10.66
N PHE A 374 14.78 40.22 -10.99
CA PHE A 374 15.31 39.16 -11.87
C PHE A 374 15.05 37.74 -11.32
N VAL A 375 15.15 37.55 -10.00
CA VAL A 375 14.92 36.26 -9.32
C VAL A 375 13.44 35.89 -9.33
N GLU A 376 12.53 36.87 -9.27
CA GLU A 376 11.09 36.67 -9.32
C GLU A 376 10.62 36.36 -10.74
N PHE A 377 11.12 37.11 -11.72
CA PHE A 377 10.91 36.86 -13.15
C PHE A 377 11.28 35.41 -13.52
N ALA A 378 12.45 34.96 -13.05
CA ALA A 378 12.95 33.63 -13.33
C ALA A 378 12.10 32.50 -12.74
N ASN A 379 11.50 32.71 -11.56
CA ASN A 379 10.72 31.70 -10.87
C ASN A 379 9.26 31.64 -11.33
N PHE A 380 8.64 32.79 -11.62
CA PHE A 380 7.19 32.84 -11.88
C PHE A 380 6.84 32.87 -13.37
N LEU A 381 7.69 33.47 -14.22
CA LEU A 381 7.45 33.54 -15.67
C LEU A 381 8.21 32.45 -16.47
N ASN A 382 9.21 31.78 -15.87
CA ASN A 382 9.99 30.74 -16.54
C ASN A 382 10.20 29.49 -15.65
N TRP A 383 10.37 28.29 -16.21
CA TRP A 383 10.69 27.09 -15.40
C TRP A 383 12.20 26.83 -15.44
N LYS A 384 12.81 27.00 -14.26
CA LYS A 384 14.22 26.79 -13.86
C LYS A 384 14.93 25.62 -14.58
N ASP A 385 14.20 24.55 -14.91
CA ASP A 385 14.76 23.28 -15.38
C ASP A 385 15.09 23.24 -16.88
N LYS A 386 14.57 24.17 -17.69
CA LYS A 386 14.74 24.13 -19.16
C LYS A 386 15.77 25.11 -19.74
N MET A 387 16.29 26.05 -18.94
CA MET A 387 17.31 27.04 -19.38
C MET A 387 18.38 27.29 -18.30
N PRO A 388 19.45 26.48 -18.24
CA PRO A 388 20.55 26.67 -17.28
C PRO A 388 21.35 27.94 -17.59
N ILE A 389 21.88 28.61 -16.56
CA ILE A 389 22.71 29.81 -16.73
C ILE A 389 24.10 29.42 -17.23
N ASN A 390 24.48 29.89 -18.42
CA ASN A 390 25.80 29.67 -19.01
C ASN A 390 26.91 30.39 -18.19
N ALA A 391 28.12 29.84 -18.17
CA ALA A 391 29.25 30.38 -17.39
C ALA A 391 29.61 31.85 -17.74
N ARG A 392 29.33 32.28 -18.98
CA ARG A 392 29.50 33.68 -19.43
C ARG A 392 28.47 34.63 -18.81
N ASP A 393 27.21 34.18 -18.74
CA ASP A 393 26.12 34.95 -18.16
C ASP A 393 26.25 35.05 -16.64
N GLN A 394 26.81 34.03 -15.98
CA GLN A 394 27.11 34.06 -14.53
C GLN A 394 28.04 35.22 -14.15
N GLY A 395 29.13 35.44 -14.91
CA GLY A 395 30.08 36.52 -14.63
C GLY A 395 29.50 37.93 -14.80
N ILE A 396 28.51 38.09 -15.69
CA ILE A 396 27.78 39.35 -15.91
C ILE A 396 26.76 39.59 -14.78
N ILE A 397 26.17 38.52 -14.24
CA ILE A 397 25.13 38.58 -13.21
C ILE A 397 25.72 38.84 -11.81
N THR A 398 26.85 38.21 -11.46
CA THR A 398 27.44 38.27 -10.11
C THR A 398 28.59 39.28 -9.95
N ASN A 399 29.05 39.91 -11.05
CA ASN A 399 30.16 40.89 -11.06
C ASN A 399 31.48 40.36 -10.44
N GLU A 400 31.78 39.06 -10.55
CA GLU A 400 33.08 38.51 -10.12
C GLU A 400 34.17 38.72 -11.19
N ARG A 401 35.05 39.71 -11.00
CA ARG A 401 36.33 39.76 -11.72
C ARG A 401 37.21 38.61 -11.22
N GLN A 402 37.53 37.66 -12.11
CA GLN A 402 38.47 36.57 -11.84
C GLN A 402 39.82 37.12 -11.39
N THR A 403 40.15 37.04 -10.10
CA THR A 403 41.54 37.07 -9.62
C THR A 403 42.11 35.66 -9.78
N SER A 404 42.53 35.30 -10.99
CA SER A 404 43.27 34.06 -11.23
C SER A 404 44.77 34.33 -11.24
N SER A 405 45.48 33.73 -10.28
CA SER A 405 46.91 33.45 -10.40
C SER A 405 47.19 32.58 -11.65
N ALA A 406 48.10 33.09 -12.49
CA ALA A 406 48.62 32.70 -13.82
C ALA A 406 48.80 31.18 -14.16
N PRO A 407 49.07 30.76 -15.43
CA PRO A 407 50.24 31.17 -16.23
C PRO A 407 49.98 31.59 -17.69
N ALA A 408 51.02 32.22 -18.26
CA ALA A 408 51.08 32.84 -19.58
C ALA A 408 50.99 31.83 -20.75
N ASN A 409 50.11 32.14 -21.71
CA ASN A 409 50.31 32.04 -23.17
C ASN A 409 48.97 31.79 -23.88
N THR A 410 48.29 32.86 -24.30
CA THR A 410 47.60 32.91 -25.60
C THR A 410 47.24 34.37 -25.92
N GLU A 411 47.55 34.80 -27.13
CA GLU A 411 47.35 36.15 -27.64
C GLU A 411 45.88 36.60 -27.52
N ARG A 412 45.65 37.74 -26.86
CA ARG A 412 44.34 38.42 -26.87
C ARG A 412 44.29 39.37 -28.07
N LYS A 413 43.37 39.12 -29.01
CA LYS A 413 42.86 40.14 -29.93
C LYS A 413 41.87 41.04 -29.18
N PRO A 414 41.99 42.39 -29.24
CA PRO A 414 41.01 43.29 -28.66
C PRO A 414 39.85 43.50 -29.65
N LEU A 415 38.60 43.38 -29.19
CA LEU A 415 37.45 43.84 -29.95
C LEU A 415 36.44 44.58 -29.05
N THR A 416 36.35 45.87 -29.34
CA THR A 416 35.21 46.82 -29.35
C THR A 416 34.51 47.25 -28.05
N GLU A 417 34.61 48.56 -27.81
CA GLU A 417 34.16 49.38 -26.66
C GLU A 417 32.64 49.65 -26.57
N SER A 418 31.75 48.78 -27.07
CA SER A 418 30.30 49.09 -27.10
C SER A 418 29.43 48.45 -26.02
N GLU A 419 29.98 47.75 -25.02
CA GLU A 419 29.17 47.11 -23.97
C GLU A 419 29.66 47.45 -22.55
N GLN A 420 29.72 48.73 -22.20
CA GLN A 420 29.87 49.17 -20.81
C GLN A 420 28.58 49.83 -20.31
N LEU A 421 27.82 49.09 -19.49
CA LEU A 421 26.87 49.69 -18.56
C LEU A 421 27.61 50.19 -17.31
N PRO A 422 27.18 51.29 -16.68
CA PRO A 422 27.88 51.90 -15.56
C PRO A 422 27.97 50.97 -14.35
N ALA A 423 29.10 51.09 -13.66
CA ALA A 423 29.50 50.28 -12.52
C ALA A 423 28.66 50.60 -11.27
N SER A 424 27.60 49.84 -11.03
CA SER A 424 27.09 49.55 -9.68
C SER A 424 25.84 48.66 -9.76
N GLN A 425 25.83 47.59 -8.95
CA GLN A 425 24.73 46.65 -8.66
C GLN A 425 24.78 45.35 -9.47
N ALA A 426 25.26 44.28 -8.83
CA ALA A 426 25.03 42.91 -9.27
C ALA A 426 23.52 42.62 -9.25
N LEU A 427 22.99 41.94 -10.27
CA LEU A 427 21.56 41.63 -10.36
C LEU A 427 21.15 40.54 -9.35
N ILE A 428 22.12 39.75 -8.87
CA ILE A 428 21.87 38.59 -7.99
C ILE A 428 23.08 38.41 -7.05
N LYS A 429 22.82 37.99 -5.80
CA LYS A 429 23.87 37.61 -4.84
C LYS A 429 24.38 36.19 -5.12
N PRO A 430 25.66 35.86 -4.85
CA PRO A 430 26.19 34.50 -5.09
C PRO A 430 25.43 33.41 -4.31
N GLU A 431 24.73 33.77 -3.25
CA GLU A 431 23.90 32.90 -2.40
C GLU A 431 22.58 32.44 -3.06
N ASP A 432 22.14 33.12 -4.14
CA ASP A 432 20.88 32.82 -4.83
C ASP A 432 21.06 31.84 -6.01
N LEU A 433 22.24 31.23 -6.16
CA LEU A 433 22.56 30.23 -7.18
C LEU A 433 22.71 28.82 -6.58
N GLU A 434 21.91 27.87 -7.04
CA GLU A 434 21.91 26.47 -6.62
C GLU A 434 22.37 25.56 -7.77
N PRO A 435 23.18 24.51 -7.51
CA PRO A 435 23.52 23.51 -8.52
C PRO A 435 22.29 22.66 -8.88
N ILE A 436 22.13 22.33 -10.18
CA ILE A 436 20.98 21.53 -10.68
C ILE A 436 20.95 20.13 -10.08
N GLU A 437 22.13 19.53 -9.90
CA GLU A 437 22.34 18.25 -9.22
C GLU A 437 23.52 18.42 -8.25
N PRO A 438 23.53 17.72 -7.11
CA PRO A 438 24.65 17.79 -6.16
C PRO A 438 25.96 17.35 -6.83
N GLY A 439 26.81 18.32 -7.20
CA GLY A 439 28.10 18.11 -7.89
C GLY A 439 28.20 18.61 -9.34
N SER A 440 27.12 19.15 -9.93
CA SER A 440 27.14 19.67 -11.31
C SER A 440 27.71 21.10 -11.41
N SER A 441 28.43 21.38 -12.51
CA SER A 441 28.97 22.72 -12.82
C SER A 441 27.91 23.71 -13.33
N LYS A 442 26.72 23.21 -13.72
CA LYS A 442 25.59 24.03 -14.17
C LYS A 442 24.76 24.50 -12.97
N LYS A 443 24.66 25.81 -12.79
CA LYS A 443 23.90 26.46 -11.71
C LYS A 443 22.58 27.01 -12.24
N THR A 444 21.56 27.01 -11.39
CA THR A 444 20.23 27.59 -11.60
C THR A 444 19.85 28.48 -10.42
N LEU A 445 18.83 29.32 -10.57
CA LEU A 445 18.44 30.27 -9.53
C LEU A 445 17.69 29.59 -8.38
N ARG A 446 17.87 30.08 -7.17
CA ARG A 446 17.16 29.63 -5.97
C ARG A 446 15.65 29.74 -6.14
N THR A 447 14.93 28.70 -5.76
CA THR A 447 13.47 28.68 -5.86
C THR A 447 12.87 29.48 -4.70
N LEU A 448 12.18 30.57 -5.01
CA LEU A 448 11.46 31.36 -4.01
C LEU A 448 10.26 30.56 -3.48
N ARG A 449 10.20 30.38 -2.15
CA ARG A 449 9.04 29.78 -1.47
C ARG A 449 8.15 30.90 -0.94
N ARG A 450 6.88 30.93 -1.34
CA ARG A 450 5.92 31.91 -0.79
C ARG A 450 5.74 31.69 0.73
N PRO A 451 5.63 32.77 1.53
CA PRO A 451 5.24 32.67 2.94
C PRO A 451 3.83 32.08 3.03
N ARG A 452 3.70 31.02 3.82
CA ARG A 452 2.53 30.14 3.86
C ARG A 452 1.29 30.84 4.42
N ALA A 453 0.31 31.06 3.55
CA ALA A 453 -1.09 30.98 3.91
C ALA A 453 -1.78 30.07 2.88
N VAL A 454 -2.45 29.02 3.35
CA VAL A 454 -3.19 27.94 2.63
C VAL A 454 -2.37 26.65 2.33
N PRO A 455 -2.92 25.45 2.63
CA PRO A 455 -2.18 24.18 2.66
C PRO A 455 -2.07 23.53 1.28
N ASP A 456 -1.15 24.02 0.44
CA ASP A 456 -0.80 23.39 -0.84
C ASP A 456 0.13 22.18 -0.62
N HIS A 457 -0.39 21.09 -0.05
CA HIS A 457 0.21 19.74 -0.19
C HIS A 457 -0.71 18.78 -0.95
N PHE A 458 -1.89 19.21 -1.37
CA PHE A 458 -2.82 18.43 -2.17
C PHE A 458 -3.16 19.18 -3.46
N ILE A 459 -2.56 18.75 -4.57
CA ILE A 459 -3.08 19.07 -5.90
C ILE A 459 -4.23 18.09 -6.13
N THR A 460 -5.48 18.55 -6.07
CA THR A 460 -6.63 17.70 -6.36
C THR A 460 -6.64 17.30 -7.83
N SER A 461 -7.04 16.06 -8.14
CA SER A 461 -7.13 15.51 -9.51
C SER A 461 -8.01 16.36 -10.44
N SER A 462 -8.99 17.08 -9.91
CA SER A 462 -9.84 18.03 -10.65
C SER A 462 -9.05 19.15 -11.35
N SER A 463 -7.97 19.64 -10.75
CA SER A 463 -7.09 20.68 -11.31
C SER A 463 -6.31 20.19 -12.54
N PHE A 464 -6.07 18.87 -12.64
CA PHE A 464 -5.37 18.25 -13.76
C PHE A 464 -6.35 17.90 -14.90
N ILE A 465 -7.57 17.49 -14.55
CA ILE A 465 -8.60 17.06 -15.50
C ILE A 465 -9.21 18.25 -16.26
N GLY A 466 -9.29 19.44 -15.66
CA GLY A 466 -9.86 20.62 -16.30
C GLY A 466 -8.93 21.36 -17.30
N ALA A 467 -7.66 20.96 -17.40
CA ALA A 467 -6.64 21.68 -18.19
C ALA A 467 -6.29 21.02 -19.54
N ILE A 468 -6.91 19.88 -19.89
CA ILE A 468 -6.54 19.09 -21.06
C ILE A 468 -7.76 18.89 -21.95
N SER A 469 -8.11 19.92 -22.71
CA SER A 469 -8.66 19.71 -24.04
C SER A 469 -7.47 19.83 -25.00
N ASP A 470 -7.18 18.75 -25.73
CA ASP A 470 -6.31 18.71 -26.93
C ASP A 470 -4.81 18.38 -26.79
N ALA A 471 -4.39 17.59 -25.78
CA ALA A 471 -3.08 16.93 -25.85
C ALA A 471 -3.19 15.43 -25.62
N SER A 472 -2.81 14.67 -26.65
CA SER A 472 -2.74 13.21 -26.68
C SER A 472 -2.05 12.66 -25.43
N LEU A 473 -2.82 11.91 -24.63
CA LEU A 473 -2.34 11.20 -23.47
C LEU A 473 -1.25 10.22 -23.93
N THR A 474 -0.02 10.49 -23.52
CA THR A 474 0.95 9.40 -23.35
C THR A 474 0.31 8.34 -22.45
N SER A 475 0.56 7.07 -22.76
CA SER A 475 -0.08 5.83 -22.33
C SER A 475 -0.08 5.52 -20.81
N ASN A 476 -0.21 6.51 -19.93
CA ASN A 476 -0.09 6.38 -18.48
C ASN A 476 -1.33 6.90 -17.75
N SER A 477 -2.52 6.42 -18.13
CA SER A 477 -3.70 6.45 -17.26
C SER A 477 -3.56 5.39 -16.16
N ARG A 478 -2.57 5.54 -15.28
CA ARG A 478 -2.42 4.67 -14.11
C ARG A 478 -3.44 5.11 -13.06
N CYS A 479 -4.37 4.25 -12.70
CA CYS A 479 -5.25 4.49 -11.57
C CYS A 479 -4.41 4.60 -10.29
N TYR A 480 -4.49 5.73 -9.60
CA TYR A 480 -3.82 5.94 -8.32
C TYR A 480 -4.69 5.38 -7.19
N GLY A 481 -4.44 4.12 -6.81
CA GLY A 481 -5.15 3.41 -5.76
C GLY A 481 -4.60 2.00 -5.56
N ILE A 482 -5.02 1.33 -4.49
CA ILE A 482 -4.72 -0.08 -4.24
C ILE A 482 -5.87 -0.91 -4.82
N PRO A 483 -5.66 -1.74 -5.86
CA PRO A 483 -6.72 -2.60 -6.39
C PRO A 483 -7.06 -3.70 -5.37
N SER A 484 -8.34 -4.09 -5.33
CA SER A 484 -8.82 -5.15 -4.44
C SER A 484 -8.19 -6.52 -4.76
N VAL A 485 -7.92 -6.76 -6.04
CA VAL A 485 -7.11 -7.90 -6.51
C VAL A 485 -5.72 -7.37 -6.82
N ARG A 486 -4.73 -7.84 -6.05
CA ARG A 486 -3.34 -7.40 -6.09
C ARG A 486 -2.54 -8.16 -7.16
N SER A 487 -3.07 -8.20 -8.39
CA SER A 487 -2.36 -8.80 -9.54
C SER A 487 -1.10 -8.00 -9.94
N ASP A 488 -0.94 -6.80 -9.40
CA ASP A 488 0.30 -6.00 -9.48
C ASP A 488 1.45 -6.59 -8.64
N LEU A 489 1.16 -7.51 -7.71
CA LEU A 489 2.15 -8.20 -6.91
C LEU A 489 2.29 -9.68 -7.34
N PRO A 490 3.51 -10.22 -7.37
CA PRO A 490 3.69 -11.66 -7.49
C PRO A 490 3.18 -12.37 -6.23
N ALA A 491 2.40 -13.42 -6.42
CA ALA A 491 1.95 -14.27 -5.32
C ALA A 491 3.15 -14.89 -4.57
N PRO A 492 3.15 -14.93 -3.23
CA PRO A 492 4.25 -15.48 -2.46
C PRO A 492 4.35 -17.00 -2.65
N ARG A 493 5.57 -17.52 -2.80
CA ARG A 493 5.84 -18.97 -2.97
C ARG A 493 5.27 -19.83 -1.85
N ILE A 494 5.23 -19.29 -0.63
CA ILE A 494 4.63 -19.93 0.54
C ILE A 494 3.68 -18.90 1.15
N LYS A 495 2.37 -19.13 0.98
CA LYS A 495 1.33 -18.30 1.59
C LYS A 495 1.32 -18.50 3.11
N ARG A 496 1.20 -17.41 3.86
CA ARG A 496 1.01 -17.47 5.31
C ARG A 496 -0.46 -17.82 5.60
N VAL A 497 -0.71 -18.50 6.72
CA VAL A 497 -2.10 -18.78 7.17
C VAL A 497 -2.88 -17.49 7.42
N SER A 498 -2.21 -16.41 7.79
CA SER A 498 -2.81 -15.09 8.04
C SER A 498 -2.86 -14.19 6.80
N ASP A 499 -2.49 -14.70 5.61
CA ASP A 499 -2.51 -13.89 4.40
C ASP A 499 -3.94 -13.73 3.88
N THR A 500 -4.42 -12.48 3.92
CA THR A 500 -5.78 -12.12 3.48
C THR A 500 -5.78 -11.45 2.10
N THR A 501 -4.63 -11.32 1.45
CA THR A 501 -4.52 -10.61 0.17
C THR A 501 -4.77 -11.55 -1.01
N ASN A 502 -5.64 -11.12 -1.93
CA ASN A 502 -5.90 -11.86 -3.15
C ASN A 502 -4.94 -11.38 -4.25
N TYR A 503 -4.07 -12.27 -4.74
CA TYR A 503 -3.09 -11.98 -5.78
C TYR A 503 -3.60 -12.22 -7.21
N GLY A 504 -4.87 -12.64 -7.35
CA GLY A 504 -5.44 -13.07 -8.63
C GLY A 504 -5.14 -14.53 -8.98
N ASP A 505 -4.62 -15.30 -8.02
CA ASP A 505 -4.30 -16.73 -8.14
C ASP A 505 -5.37 -17.65 -7.51
N THR A 506 -6.48 -17.08 -7.05
CA THR A 506 -7.60 -17.81 -6.43
C THR A 506 -8.67 -18.20 -7.45
N SER A 507 -9.26 -19.38 -7.32
CA SER A 507 -10.39 -19.84 -8.14
C SER A 507 -11.70 -19.10 -7.80
N THR A 508 -12.68 -19.19 -8.69
CA THR A 508 -14.01 -18.58 -8.48
C THR A 508 -14.80 -19.35 -7.41
N ALA A 509 -15.77 -18.69 -6.76
CA ALA A 509 -16.67 -19.35 -5.81
C ALA A 509 -17.44 -20.52 -6.43
N ALA A 510 -17.82 -20.43 -7.71
CA ALA A 510 -18.49 -21.51 -8.42
C ALA A 510 -17.62 -22.77 -8.52
N ASP A 511 -16.32 -22.60 -8.80
CA ASP A 511 -15.37 -23.69 -8.98
C ASP A 511 -15.03 -24.38 -7.64
N LEU A 512 -15.09 -23.63 -6.53
CA LEU A 512 -14.94 -24.18 -5.18
C LEU A 512 -16.16 -25.01 -4.75
N LEU A 513 -17.37 -24.60 -5.13
CA LEU A 513 -18.60 -25.36 -4.88
C LEU A 513 -18.68 -26.62 -5.76
N HIS A 514 -18.11 -26.56 -6.96
CA HIS A 514 -18.14 -27.63 -7.96
C HIS A 514 -16.71 -28.01 -8.38
N PRO A 515 -15.89 -28.58 -7.48
CA PRO A 515 -14.48 -28.84 -7.77
C PRO A 515 -14.34 -29.84 -8.92
N SER A 516 -13.42 -29.55 -9.83
CA SER A 516 -13.10 -30.47 -10.92
C SER A 516 -12.47 -31.77 -10.39
N VAL A 517 -12.58 -32.86 -11.16
CA VAL A 517 -11.93 -34.14 -10.81
C VAL A 517 -10.42 -34.00 -10.60
N HIS A 518 -9.79 -33.03 -11.28
CA HIS A 518 -8.38 -32.71 -11.15
C HIS A 518 -8.06 -32.03 -9.82
N ALA A 519 -8.96 -31.16 -9.33
CA ALA A 519 -8.80 -30.49 -8.03
C ALA A 519 -8.83 -31.51 -6.88
N LEU A 520 -9.64 -32.57 -6.98
CA LEU A 520 -9.64 -33.69 -6.02
C LEU A 520 -8.30 -34.45 -5.97
N ARG A 521 -7.49 -34.34 -7.03
CA ARG A 521 -6.14 -34.92 -7.12
C ARG A 521 -5.02 -33.90 -6.82
N GLY A 522 -5.38 -32.70 -6.35
CA GLY A 522 -4.42 -31.63 -6.04
C GLY A 522 -3.96 -30.81 -7.25
N VAL A 523 -4.64 -30.93 -8.39
CA VAL A 523 -4.36 -30.12 -9.59
C VAL A 523 -5.41 -29.01 -9.68
N HIS A 524 -5.00 -27.80 -9.29
CA HIS A 524 -5.83 -26.60 -9.34
C HIS A 524 -5.78 -25.91 -10.71
N GLU A 525 -6.69 -24.98 -10.96
CA GLU A 525 -6.84 -24.27 -12.24
C GLU A 525 -5.59 -23.47 -12.63
N GLU A 526 -4.90 -22.89 -11.64
CA GLU A 526 -3.61 -22.22 -11.84
C GLU A 526 -2.59 -23.10 -12.59
N HIS A 527 -2.59 -24.41 -12.33
CA HIS A 527 -1.68 -25.35 -12.99
C HIS A 527 -2.05 -25.64 -14.45
N LEU A 528 -3.33 -25.43 -14.81
CA LEU A 528 -3.86 -25.61 -16.17
C LEU A 528 -3.68 -24.34 -17.02
N PHE A 529 -3.78 -23.16 -16.39
CA PHE A 529 -3.58 -21.85 -17.00
C PHE A 529 -2.14 -21.33 -16.94
N CYS A 530 -1.23 -22.04 -16.27
CA CYS A 530 0.19 -21.71 -16.31
C CYS A 530 0.73 -21.88 -17.74
N PRO A 531 1.39 -20.86 -18.32
CA PRO A 531 2.01 -20.97 -19.63
C PRO A 531 3.18 -21.96 -19.56
N ARG A 532 3.29 -22.82 -20.58
CA ARG A 532 4.30 -23.88 -20.66
C ARG A 532 4.95 -23.92 -22.02
N THR A 533 6.15 -24.50 -22.05
CA THR A 533 6.92 -24.71 -23.28
C THR A 533 6.38 -25.87 -24.12
N LYS A 534 6.71 -25.88 -25.42
CA LYS A 534 6.29 -26.93 -26.37
C LYS A 534 6.68 -28.33 -25.89
N THR A 535 7.88 -28.46 -25.34
CA THR A 535 8.43 -29.73 -24.83
C THR A 535 7.65 -30.23 -23.61
N GLU A 536 7.34 -29.36 -22.65
CA GLU A 536 6.56 -29.74 -21.47
C GLU A 536 5.14 -30.19 -21.84
N ILE A 537 4.47 -29.46 -22.76
CA ILE A 537 3.13 -29.86 -23.20
C ILE A 537 3.19 -31.20 -23.94
N ALA A 538 4.18 -31.45 -24.79
CA ALA A 538 4.36 -32.74 -25.44
C ALA A 538 4.55 -33.88 -24.42
N GLU A 539 5.35 -33.66 -23.37
CA GLU A 539 5.56 -34.63 -22.29
C GLU A 539 4.28 -34.88 -21.47
N ILE A 540 3.54 -33.84 -21.11
CA ILE A 540 2.28 -33.96 -20.37
C ILE A 540 1.29 -34.84 -21.15
N PHE A 541 1.06 -34.56 -22.43
CA PHE A 541 0.10 -35.33 -23.22
C PHE A 541 0.56 -36.76 -23.53
N ARG A 542 1.89 -36.97 -23.68
CA ARG A 542 2.48 -38.31 -23.81
C ARG A 542 2.29 -39.14 -22.54
N ASN A 543 2.51 -38.54 -21.37
CA ASN A 543 2.33 -39.19 -20.07
C ASN A 543 0.86 -39.50 -19.76
N VAL A 544 -0.08 -38.67 -20.25
CA VAL A 544 -1.53 -38.94 -20.16
C VAL A 544 -1.93 -40.13 -21.04
N GLY A 545 -1.10 -40.55 -22.00
CA GLY A 545 -1.38 -41.65 -22.91
C GLY A 545 -2.17 -41.25 -24.15
N VAL A 546 -2.19 -39.96 -24.50
CA VAL A 546 -2.81 -39.49 -25.75
C VAL A 546 -1.77 -39.61 -26.87
N ASN A 547 -1.92 -40.60 -27.75
CA ASN A 547 -1.09 -40.73 -28.94
C ASN A 547 -1.54 -39.71 -29.99
N ILE A 548 -0.86 -38.56 -30.03
CA ILE A 548 -1.07 -37.48 -31.01
C ILE A 548 0.02 -37.63 -32.08
N SER A 549 -0.34 -37.52 -33.36
CA SER A 549 0.68 -37.50 -34.42
C SER A 549 1.48 -36.20 -34.33
N GLU A 550 2.76 -36.24 -34.71
CA GLU A 550 3.62 -35.06 -34.59
C GLU A 550 3.10 -33.88 -35.44
N GLU A 551 2.51 -34.17 -36.59
CA GLU A 551 1.85 -33.19 -37.48
C GLU A 551 0.65 -32.50 -36.79
N THR A 552 -0.28 -33.29 -36.21
CA THR A 552 -1.46 -32.72 -35.53
C THR A 552 -1.07 -31.96 -34.25
N PHE A 553 0.01 -32.38 -33.59
CA PHE A 553 0.57 -31.65 -32.46
C PHE A 553 1.14 -30.29 -32.88
N GLU A 554 1.87 -30.21 -33.99
CA GLU A 554 2.42 -28.94 -34.49
C GLU A 554 1.34 -27.98 -34.96
N GLU A 555 0.28 -28.47 -35.61
CA GLU A 555 -0.87 -27.66 -36.00
C GLU A 555 -1.62 -27.11 -34.79
N ALA A 556 -1.90 -27.97 -33.80
CA ALA A 556 -2.50 -27.55 -32.54
C ALA A 556 -1.64 -26.52 -31.81
N TRP A 557 -0.32 -26.70 -31.83
CA TRP A 557 0.62 -25.77 -31.19
C TRP A 557 0.59 -24.40 -31.86
N LYS A 558 0.63 -24.36 -33.20
CA LYS A 558 0.56 -23.10 -33.97
C LYS A 558 -0.74 -22.35 -33.65
N LEU A 559 -1.88 -23.03 -33.69
CA LEU A 559 -3.17 -22.41 -33.39
C LEU A 559 -3.27 -21.92 -31.94
N ALA A 560 -2.74 -22.69 -30.99
CA ALA A 560 -2.73 -22.28 -29.58
C ALA A 560 -1.80 -21.08 -29.33
N SER A 561 -0.63 -21.05 -29.97
CA SER A 561 0.33 -19.94 -29.85
C SER A 561 -0.20 -18.63 -30.45
N ILE A 562 -1.12 -18.68 -31.41
CA ILE A 562 -1.77 -17.47 -31.95
C ILE A 562 -2.77 -16.89 -30.94
N LYS A 563 -3.39 -17.73 -30.10
CA LYS A 563 -4.34 -17.30 -29.07
C LYS A 563 -3.65 -16.61 -27.88
N GLN A 564 -2.31 -16.66 -27.77
CA GLN A 564 -1.57 -16.17 -26.61
C GLN A 564 -0.38 -15.26 -27.00
N PRO A 565 -0.18 -14.10 -26.36
CA PRO A 565 0.79 -13.09 -26.83
C PRO A 565 2.26 -13.45 -26.60
N ASP A 566 2.59 -14.31 -25.63
CA ASP A 566 3.96 -14.59 -25.19
C ASP A 566 4.58 -15.84 -25.86
N GLY A 567 3.87 -16.52 -26.77
CA GLY A 567 4.34 -17.71 -27.49
C GLY A 567 4.41 -19.00 -26.66
N GLU A 568 4.26 -18.91 -25.34
CA GLU A 568 4.01 -20.04 -24.43
C GLU A 568 2.51 -20.34 -24.37
N VAL A 569 2.16 -21.62 -24.18
CA VAL A 569 0.79 -22.11 -24.30
C VAL A 569 0.34 -22.75 -23.00
N CYS A 570 -0.91 -22.51 -22.59
CA CYS A 570 -1.53 -23.18 -21.45
C CYS A 570 -2.14 -24.54 -21.82
N VAL A 571 -2.18 -25.48 -20.86
CA VAL A 571 -2.70 -26.85 -21.09
C VAL A 571 -4.18 -26.82 -21.53
N GLU A 572 -4.97 -25.91 -20.99
CA GLU A 572 -6.40 -25.80 -21.31
C GLU A 572 -6.66 -25.20 -22.70
N VAL A 573 -5.89 -24.19 -23.09
CA VAL A 573 -5.92 -23.62 -24.44
C VAL A 573 -5.49 -24.67 -25.47
N PHE A 574 -4.44 -25.43 -25.17
CA PHE A 574 -4.02 -26.52 -26.06
C PHE A 574 -5.07 -27.64 -26.15
N ARG A 575 -5.69 -28.01 -25.04
CA ARG A 575 -6.77 -29.02 -25.00
C ARG A 575 -8.00 -28.58 -25.78
N THR A 576 -8.39 -27.31 -25.71
CA THR A 576 -9.54 -26.78 -26.46
C THR A 576 -9.24 -26.79 -27.97
N VAL A 577 -8.06 -26.34 -28.38
CA VAL A 577 -7.62 -26.40 -29.79
C VAL A 577 -7.55 -27.85 -30.30
N LEU A 578 -7.04 -28.80 -29.52
CA LEU A 578 -7.04 -30.22 -29.90
C LEU A 578 -8.46 -30.79 -30.05
N LYS A 579 -9.42 -30.33 -29.26
CA LYS A 579 -10.83 -30.71 -29.43
C LYS A 579 -11.41 -30.09 -30.69
N GLU A 580 -11.09 -28.83 -30.99
CA GLU A 580 -11.50 -28.14 -32.22
C GLU A 580 -10.98 -28.89 -33.46
N ILE A 581 -9.71 -29.28 -33.48
CA ILE A 581 -9.10 -30.03 -34.60
C ILE A 581 -9.71 -31.42 -34.76
N LYS A 582 -10.05 -32.12 -33.67
CA LYS A 582 -10.69 -33.43 -33.74
C LYS A 582 -12.19 -33.37 -34.08
N ALA A 583 -12.81 -32.21 -33.90
CA ALA A 583 -14.20 -31.97 -34.24
C ALA A 583 -14.37 -31.52 -35.71
N MET A 584 -13.31 -30.97 -36.30
CA MET A 584 -13.15 -30.83 -37.76
C MET A 584 -12.78 -32.17 -38.38
#